data_AF-A0A144INQ9-F1
#
_entry.id   AF-A0A144INQ9-F1
#
_cell.length_a   1.000
_cell.length_b   1.000
_cell.length_c   1.000
_cell.angle_alpha   90.00
_cell.angle_beta   90.00
_cell.angle_gamma   90.00
#
_symmetry.space_group_name_H-M   'P 1'
#
loop_
_entity.id
_entity.type
_entity.pdbx_description
1 polymer ?
#
loop_
_entity_poly.entity_id
_entity_poly.type
_entity_poly.pdbx_seq_one_letter_code
_entity_poly.pdbx_strand_id
1 'polypeptide(L)'
;MKKLRGYSWRRLDSGVTGFGFIAQEVQEVFPEAVNHFGQAMTMEDGTEVKDVLSVDTTGVSAALHHEAILALMDEVSAIKIVISELAAGR
;
A
#
# COMPACT_ATOMS: atom_id res chain seq x y z
N MET A 1 -7.63 5.99 4.33
CA MET A 1 -6.51 5.12 3.90
C MET A 1 -5.97 4.15 4.95
N LYS A 2 -6.39 4.15 6.23
CA LYS A 2 -5.82 3.27 7.28
C LYS A 2 -6.05 1.75 7.10
N LYS A 3 -6.72 1.33 6.02
CA LYS A 3 -7.03 -0.08 5.73
C LYS A 3 -5.89 -0.82 5.05
N LEU A 4 -4.97 -0.13 4.39
CA LEU A 4 -3.83 -0.73 3.70
C LEU A 4 -2.55 -0.53 4.52
N ARG A 5 -1.70 -1.55 4.57
CA ARG A 5 -0.40 -1.51 5.26
C ARG A 5 0.73 -1.89 4.32
N GLY A 6 1.90 -1.34 4.60
CA GLY A 6 3.15 -1.83 4.01
C GLY A 6 3.63 -3.07 4.77
N TYR A 7 4.09 -4.07 4.03
CA TYR A 7 4.62 -5.32 4.57
C TYR A 7 6.01 -5.62 3.99
N SER A 8 6.78 -6.39 4.75
CA SER A 8 7.89 -7.19 4.22
C SER A 8 7.48 -8.66 4.26
N TRP A 9 7.97 -9.44 3.31
CA TRP A 9 7.69 -10.87 3.26
C TRP A 9 8.86 -11.63 2.66
N ARG A 10 8.85 -12.95 2.89
CA ARG A 10 9.73 -13.89 2.22
C ARG A 10 8.87 -14.88 1.45
N ARG A 11 9.14 -15.01 0.16
CA ARG A 11 8.44 -15.93 -0.74
C ARG A 11 8.69 -17.38 -0.32
N LEU A 12 7.63 -18.18 -0.26
CA LEU A 12 7.71 -19.60 0.09
C LEU A 12 8.25 -20.46 -1.06
N ASP A 13 8.07 -20.03 -2.31
CA ASP A 13 8.49 -20.77 -3.51
C ASP A 13 9.95 -20.53 -3.91
N SER A 14 10.52 -19.39 -3.53
CA SER A 14 11.85 -18.96 -3.99
C SER A 14 12.75 -18.45 -2.87
N GLY A 15 12.23 -18.28 -1.65
CA GLY A 15 12.96 -17.69 -0.53
C GLY A 15 13.32 -16.20 -0.70
N VAL A 16 12.89 -15.55 -1.78
CA VAL A 16 13.18 -14.14 -2.08
C VAL A 16 12.43 -13.21 -1.11
N THR A 17 13.12 -12.20 -0.59
CA THR A 17 12.52 -11.15 0.23
C THR A 17 11.91 -10.06 -0.64
N GLY A 18 10.70 -9.61 -0.29
CA GLY A 18 9.99 -8.53 -0.97
C GLY A 18 9.32 -7.54 0.01
N PHE A 19 8.84 -6.43 -0.54
CA PHE A 19 8.17 -5.36 0.18
C PHE A 19 7.01 -4.79 -0.65
N GLY A 20 5.96 -4.31 0.00
CA GLY A 20 4.77 -3.76 -0.68
C GLY A 20 3.47 -4.11 0.06
N PHE A 21 2.46 -4.59 -0.66
CA PHE A 21 1.11 -4.81 -0.15
C PHE A 21 0.65 -6.27 -0.25
N ILE A 22 -0.38 -6.62 0.51
CA ILE A 22 -1.13 -7.87 0.35
C ILE A 22 -2.25 -7.66 -0.66
N ALA A 23 -2.29 -8.46 -1.72
CA ALA A 23 -3.21 -8.27 -2.84
C ALA A 23 -4.68 -8.30 -2.42
N GLN A 24 -5.04 -9.18 -1.49
CA GLN A 24 -6.40 -9.31 -0.97
C GLN A 24 -6.85 -8.05 -0.23
N GLU A 25 -5.99 -7.47 0.60
CA GLU A 25 -6.29 -6.20 1.29
C GLU A 25 -6.45 -5.06 0.29
N VAL A 26 -5.60 -5.01 -0.74
CA VAL A 26 -5.74 -4.02 -1.83
C VAL A 26 -7.06 -4.23 -2.56
N GLN A 27 -7.45 -5.47 -2.86
CA GLN A 27 -8.68 -5.77 -3.60
C GLN A 27 -9.94 -5.30 -2.87
N GLU A 28 -9.96 -5.31 -1.54
CA GLU A 28 -11.08 -4.79 -0.74
C GLU A 28 -11.29 -3.27 -0.90
N VAL A 29 -10.24 -2.53 -1.27
CA VAL A 29 -10.26 -1.06 -1.37
C VAL A 29 -10.21 -0.58 -2.82
N PHE A 30 -9.40 -1.23 -3.65
CA PHE A 30 -9.13 -0.93 -5.05
C PHE A 30 -9.19 -2.23 -5.86
N PRO A 31 -10.39 -2.80 -6.09
CA PRO A 31 -10.54 -4.08 -6.76
C PRO A 31 -9.92 -4.10 -8.17
N GLU A 32 -9.98 -2.97 -8.88
CA GLU A 32 -9.43 -2.80 -10.23
C GLU A 32 -7.89 -2.75 -10.28
N ALA A 33 -7.23 -2.54 -9.14
CA ALA A 33 -5.78 -2.54 -9.05
C ALA A 33 -5.19 -3.95 -8.86
N VAL A 34 -6.04 -4.99 -8.80
CA VAL A 34 -5.65 -6.37 -8.56
C VAL A 34 -6.05 -7.23 -9.75
N ASN A 35 -5.08 -7.96 -10.28
CA ASN A 35 -5.25 -8.84 -11.44
C ASN A 35 -4.79 -10.26 -11.11
N HIS A 36 -5.28 -11.25 -11.84
CA HIS A 36 -4.66 -12.57 -11.81
C HIS A 36 -3.30 -12.51 -12.51
N PHE A 37 -2.27 -13.07 -11.87
CA PHE A 37 -0.91 -13.17 -12.40
C PHE A 37 -0.84 -14.02 -13.68
N GLY A 38 -1.90 -14.78 -13.98
CA GLY A 38 -2.05 -15.52 -15.24
C GLY A 38 -1.28 -16.84 -15.29
N GLN A 39 -0.53 -17.18 -14.24
CA GLN A 39 0.22 -18.43 -14.11
C GLN A 39 0.04 -19.03 -12.72
N ALA A 40 -0.03 -20.35 -12.64
CA ALA A 40 0.08 -21.07 -11.38
C ALA A 40 1.51 -20.95 -10.85
N MET A 41 1.65 -20.89 -9.53
CA MET A 41 2.94 -20.92 -8.86
C MET A 41 3.16 -22.26 -8.19
N THR A 42 4.33 -22.87 -8.43
CA THR A 42 4.72 -24.13 -7.81
C THR A 42 5.60 -23.84 -6.59
N MET A 43 5.21 -24.36 -5.44
CA MET A 43 5.96 -24.28 -4.18
C MET A 43 7.14 -25.27 -4.16
N GLU A 44 8.06 -25.12 -3.20
CA GLU A 44 9.22 -26.02 -3.05
C GLU A 44 8.82 -27.49 -2.84
N ASP A 45 7.68 -27.75 -2.20
CA ASP A 45 7.14 -29.09 -1.97
C ASP A 45 6.38 -29.68 -3.17
N GLY A 46 6.33 -28.95 -4.30
CA GLY A 46 5.60 -29.33 -5.51
C GLY A 46 4.13 -28.93 -5.52
N THR A 47 3.61 -28.31 -4.45
CA THR A 47 2.22 -27.82 -4.42
C THR A 47 2.01 -26.70 -5.44
N GLU A 48 0.97 -26.80 -6.26
CA GLU A 48 0.57 -25.73 -7.17
C GLU A 48 -0.47 -24.81 -6.54
N VAL A 49 -0.21 -23.50 -6.57
CA VAL A 49 -1.15 -22.45 -6.21
C VAL A 49 -1.68 -21.80 -7.48
N LYS A 50 -3.00 -21.88 -7.67
CA LYS A 50 -3.71 -21.31 -8.82
C LYS A 50 -4.26 -19.92 -8.50
N ASP A 51 -4.66 -19.20 -9.54
CA ASP A 51 -5.35 -17.90 -9.44
C ASP A 51 -4.61 -16.85 -8.61
N VAL A 52 -3.27 -16.91 -8.61
CA VAL A 52 -2.42 -16.00 -7.84
C VAL A 52 -2.74 -14.56 -8.20
N LEU A 53 -2.99 -13.74 -7.18
CA LEU A 53 -3.30 -12.32 -7.34
C LEU A 53 -2.00 -11.51 -7.43
N SER A 54 -2.02 -10.48 -8.26
CA SER A 54 -0.96 -9.51 -8.46
C SER A 54 -1.52 -8.10 -8.37
N VAL A 55 -0.78 -7.19 -7.75
CA VAL A 55 -1.18 -5.80 -7.52
C VAL A 55 -0.43 -4.88 -8.48
N ASP A 56 -1.10 -3.88 -9.05
CA ASP A 56 -0.42 -2.68 -9.58
C ASP A 56 0.20 -1.90 -8.42
N THR A 57 1.35 -2.39 -7.98
CA THR A 57 2.03 -1.90 -6.79
C THR A 57 2.47 -0.45 -6.98
N THR A 58 2.92 -0.10 -8.19
CA THR A 58 3.37 1.25 -8.54
C THR A 58 2.23 2.25 -8.52
N GLY A 59 1.10 1.94 -9.15
CA GLY A 59 -0.07 2.82 -9.17
C GLY A 59 -0.66 3.01 -7.78
N VAL A 60 -0.87 1.92 -7.05
CA VAL A 60 -1.41 1.96 -5.68
C VAL A 60 -0.48 2.75 -4.75
N SER A 61 0.83 2.50 -4.80
CA SER A 61 1.78 3.21 -3.94
C SER A 61 1.83 4.71 -4.25
N ALA A 62 1.83 5.10 -5.52
CA ALA A 62 1.87 6.50 -5.92
C ALA A 62 0.61 7.25 -5.45
N ALA A 63 -0.58 6.67 -5.66
CA ALA A 63 -1.84 7.26 -5.23
C ALA A 63 -1.90 7.41 -3.71
N LEU A 64 -1.54 6.36 -2.95
CA LEU A 64 -1.55 6.41 -1.49
C LEU A 64 -0.56 7.42 -0.91
N HIS A 65 0.64 7.53 -1.48
CA HIS A 65 1.61 8.53 -1.04
C HIS A 65 1.16 9.95 -1.37
N HIS A 66 0.53 10.18 -2.52
CA HIS A 66 -0.01 11.49 -2.87
C HIS A 66 -1.08 11.95 -1.87
N GLU A 67 -2.05 11.09 -1.58
CA GLU A 67 -3.11 11.38 -0.60
C GLU A 67 -2.56 11.58 0.83
N ALA A 68 -1.52 10.84 1.20
CA ALA A 68 -0.87 11.02 2.50
C ALA A 68 -0.17 12.39 2.60
N ILE A 69 0.45 12.85 1.51
CA ILE A 69 1.07 14.18 1.43
C ILE A 69 0.01 15.26 1.56
N LEU A 70 -1.12 15.16 0.84
CA LEU A 70 -2.20 16.13 0.94
C LEU A 70 -2.75 16.22 2.37
N ALA A 71 -3.02 15.09 3.02
CA ALA A 71 -3.47 15.07 4.40
C ALA A 71 -2.43 15.72 5.35
N LEU A 72 -1.13 15.47 5.15
CA LEU A 72 -0.08 16.12 5.93
C LEU A 72 0.00 17.63 5.65
N MET A 73 -0.24 18.07 4.42
CA MET A 73 -0.26 19.50 4.07
C MET A 73 -1.41 20.25 4.75
N ASP A 74 -2.58 19.61 4.87
CA ASP A 74 -3.72 20.17 5.60
C ASP A 74 -3.39 20.34 7.09
N GLU A 75 -2.83 19.31 7.73
CA GLU A 75 -2.38 19.36 9.13
C GLU A 75 -1.31 20.45 9.34
N VAL A 76 -0.33 20.54 8.45
CA VAL A 76 0.70 21.59 8.49
C VAL A 76 0.08 22.99 8.36
N SER A 77 -0.94 23.15 7.52
CA SER A 77 -1.62 24.43 7.34
C SER A 77 -2.39 24.82 8.60
N ALA A 78 -3.09 23.87 9.24
CA ALA A 78 -3.76 24.08 10.52
C ALA A 78 -2.77 24.48 11.63
N ILE A 79 -1.62 23.80 11.73
CA ILE A 79 -0.57 24.13 12.68
C ILE A 79 -0.02 25.55 12.45
N LYS A 80 0.18 25.95 11.20
CA LYS A 80 0.66 27.30 10.87
C LYS A 80 -0.31 28.40 11.30
N ILE A 81 -1.63 28.15 11.24
CA ILE A 81 -2.65 29.10 11.71
C ILE A 81 -2.51 29.27 13.23
N VAL A 82 -2.48 28.17 13.98
CA VAL A 82 -2.35 28.21 15.45
C VAL A 82 -1.07 28.95 15.88
N ILE A 83 0.06 28.67 15.22
CA ILE A 83 1.31 29.39 15.48
C ILE A 83 1.16 30.90 15.22
N SER A 84 0.45 31.28 14.16
CA SER A 84 0.25 32.69 13.80
C SER A 84 -0.64 33.41 14.81
N GLU A 85 -1.68 32.74 15.32
CA GLU A 85 -2.56 33.29 16.36
C GLU A 85 -1.79 33.50 17.66
N LEU A 86 -1.06 32.48 18.13
CA LEU A 86 -0.23 32.55 19.33
C LEU A 86 0.85 33.64 19.21
N ALA A 87 1.51 33.76 18.05
CA ALA A 87 2.51 34.79 17.80
C ALA A 87 1.92 36.21 17.79
N ALA A 88 0.64 36.35 17.42
CA ALA A 88 -0.10 37.61 17.50
C ALA A 88 -0.59 37.94 18.93
N GLY A 89 -0.27 37.10 19.93
CA GLY A 89 -0.75 37.24 21.30
C GLY A 89 -2.25 36.98 21.44
N ARG A 90 -2.84 36.21 20.52
CA ARG A 90 -4.23 35.76 20.54
C ARG A 90 -4.34 34.31 20.98
#